data_AF-A0A1D1VUG4-F1
#
_entry.id   AF-A0A1D1VUG4-F1
#
_cell.length_a   1.000
_cell.length_b   1.000
_cell.length_c   1.000
_cell.angle_alpha   90.00
_cell.angle_beta   90.00
_cell.angle_gamma   90.00
#
_symmetry.space_group_name_H-M   'P 1'
#
loop_
_entity.id
_entity.type
_entity.pdbx_description
1 polymer ?
#
loop_
_entity_poly.entity_id
_entity_poly.type
_entity_poly.pdbx_seq_one_letter_code
_entity_poly.pdbx_strand_id
1 'polypeptide(L)'
;MTLAQLQNQTGSGFDWLKYVTTIVPPDLKPPVTAQEEVVVSEPAFFNKLFDLINHNTSKRTVANYLGWRVMLSVVWDLDTRFREIYNKYRNVLYGTSVEKSRWRSCTALVGSYFDLAVGKLYVDRTFRNGSREKAEEMITDISTAFLDILLNETDWMDSEAKVFAREKALAISRKIGYPDMIYNNTAMAQHFNGTMANETEHFQNVLINSRVWAQKSVRELRDPFDKTKWATSPAEVLFFVSS
;
A
#
# COMPACT_ATOMS: atom_id res chain seq x y z
N MET A 1 -6.77 -14.43 14.74
CA MET A 1 -7.37 -15.78 14.72
C MET A 1 -6.59 -16.64 13.75
N THR A 2 -6.61 -17.96 13.84
CA THR A 2 -5.94 -18.81 12.84
C THR A 2 -6.82 -19.02 11.60
N LEU A 3 -6.23 -19.44 10.47
CA LEU A 3 -6.99 -19.85 9.30
C LEU A 3 -8.01 -20.96 9.61
N ALA A 4 -7.67 -21.91 10.49
CA ALA A 4 -8.60 -22.93 10.97
C ALA A 4 -9.79 -22.34 11.75
N GLN A 5 -9.53 -21.34 12.61
CA GLN A 5 -10.59 -20.64 13.33
C GLN A 5 -11.49 -19.86 12.37
N LEU A 6 -10.91 -19.17 11.37
CA LEU A 6 -11.66 -18.46 10.34
C LEU A 6 -12.55 -19.43 9.55
N GLN A 7 -12.00 -20.57 9.12
CA GLN A 7 -12.74 -21.60 8.41
C GLN A 7 -13.94 -22.11 9.22
N ASN A 8 -13.76 -22.35 10.51
CA ASN A 8 -14.83 -22.78 11.41
C ASN A 8 -15.91 -21.71 11.58
N GLN A 9 -15.55 -20.42 11.59
CA GLN A 9 -16.51 -19.32 11.72
C GLN A 9 -17.31 -19.07 10.42
N THR A 10 -16.69 -19.25 9.25
CA THR A 10 -17.32 -18.97 7.96
C THR A 10 -17.99 -20.17 7.31
N GLY A 11 -17.85 -21.36 7.90
CA GLY A 11 -18.40 -22.61 7.38
C GLY A 11 -17.66 -23.13 6.15
N SER A 12 -18.25 -24.10 5.44
CA SER A 12 -17.63 -24.82 4.32
C SER A 12 -17.78 -24.13 2.95
N GLY A 13 -18.34 -22.92 2.92
CA GLY A 13 -18.65 -22.21 1.68
C GLY A 13 -17.44 -21.73 0.88
N PHE A 14 -16.25 -21.72 1.50
CA PHE A 14 -15.00 -21.25 0.90
C PHE A 14 -13.80 -21.88 1.58
N ASP A 15 -12.83 -22.36 0.82
CA ASP A 15 -11.61 -22.98 1.34
C ASP A 15 -10.50 -21.93 1.50
N TRP A 16 -10.36 -21.43 2.73
CA TRP A 16 -9.41 -20.36 3.04
C TRP A 16 -7.96 -20.80 2.92
N LEU A 17 -7.63 -22.02 3.35
CA LEU A 17 -6.27 -22.53 3.27
C LEU A 17 -5.86 -22.65 1.80
N LYS A 18 -6.71 -23.23 0.96
CA LYS A 18 -6.46 -23.33 -0.48
C LYS A 18 -6.33 -21.95 -1.13
N TYR A 19 -7.18 -21.00 -0.78
CA TYR A 19 -7.11 -19.65 -1.31
C TYR A 19 -5.78 -18.97 -0.97
N VAL A 20 -5.37 -18.97 0.29
CA VAL A 20 -4.13 -18.32 0.73
C VAL A 20 -2.91 -19.03 0.13
N THR A 21 -2.88 -20.37 0.12
CA THR A 21 -1.80 -21.16 -0.49
C THR A 21 -1.69 -21.01 -2.01
N THR A 22 -2.78 -20.60 -2.69
CA THR A 22 -2.75 -20.26 -4.12
C THR A 22 -2.14 -18.89 -4.38
N ILE A 23 -2.28 -17.95 -3.44
CA ILE A 23 -1.77 -16.58 -3.57
C ILE A 23 -0.31 -16.48 -3.14
N VAL A 24 0.06 -17.18 -2.06
CA VAL A 24 1.44 -17.16 -1.56
C VAL A 24 2.37 -17.96 -2.47
N PRO A 25 3.63 -17.50 -2.67
CA PRO A 25 4.59 -18.26 -3.44
C PRO A 25 4.82 -19.65 -2.83
N PRO A 26 4.88 -20.73 -3.66
CA PRO A 26 5.03 -22.09 -3.17
C PRO A 26 6.40 -22.34 -2.52
N ASP A 27 7.39 -21.50 -2.80
CA ASP A 27 8.73 -21.53 -2.24
C ASP A 27 8.86 -20.80 -0.89
N LEU A 28 7.78 -20.20 -0.38
CA LEU A 28 7.78 -19.49 0.90
C LEU A 28 8.06 -20.45 2.07
N LYS A 29 9.01 -20.08 2.95
CA LYS A 29 9.41 -20.88 4.11
C LYS A 29 9.35 -20.06 5.40
N PRO A 30 8.73 -20.57 6.48
CA PRO A 30 7.89 -21.79 6.53
C PRO A 30 6.61 -21.65 5.68
N PRO A 31 6.06 -22.77 5.17
CA PRO A 31 4.83 -22.75 4.37
C PRO A 31 3.63 -22.32 5.22
N VAL A 32 2.60 -21.77 4.57
CA VAL A 32 1.33 -21.44 5.22
C VAL A 32 0.57 -22.71 5.56
N THR A 33 0.11 -22.81 6.81
CA THR A 33 -0.69 -23.94 7.31
C THR A 33 -2.04 -23.46 7.86
N ALA A 34 -2.90 -24.39 8.27
CA ALA A 34 -4.17 -24.03 8.92
C ALA A 34 -3.99 -23.28 10.25
N GLN A 35 -2.79 -23.34 10.83
CA GLN A 35 -2.42 -22.66 12.08
C GLN A 35 -1.91 -21.23 11.83
N GLU A 36 -1.79 -20.79 10.58
CA GLU A 36 -1.37 -19.42 10.24
C GLU A 36 -2.29 -18.39 10.90
N GLU A 37 -1.69 -17.44 11.60
CA GLU A 37 -2.44 -16.32 12.19
C GLU A 37 -2.83 -15.30 11.12
N VAL A 38 -4.10 -14.90 11.17
CA VAL A 38 -4.67 -13.87 10.30
C VAL A 38 -5.43 -12.84 11.13
N VAL A 39 -5.35 -11.60 10.67
CA VAL A 39 -6.14 -10.48 11.19
C VAL A 39 -7.34 -10.29 10.26
N VAL A 40 -8.54 -10.47 10.80
CA VAL A 40 -9.80 -10.34 10.05
C VAL A 40 -10.64 -9.29 10.76
N SER A 41 -10.71 -8.09 10.18
CA SER A 41 -11.40 -6.95 10.80
C SER A 41 -12.91 -7.16 10.92
N GLU A 42 -13.53 -7.80 9.91
CA GLU A 42 -14.99 -7.97 9.83
C GLU A 42 -15.37 -9.42 9.48
N PRO A 43 -15.28 -10.39 10.42
CA PRO A 43 -15.59 -11.79 10.14
C PRO A 43 -17.04 -12.01 9.68
N ALA A 44 -18.00 -11.24 10.23
CA ALA A 44 -19.42 -11.36 9.91
C ALA A 44 -19.76 -11.02 8.46
N PHE A 45 -18.95 -10.20 7.79
CA PHE A 45 -19.09 -9.90 6.36
C PHE A 45 -18.97 -11.18 5.52
N PHE A 46 -17.99 -12.04 5.82
CA PHE A 46 -17.75 -13.26 5.05
C PHE A 46 -18.88 -14.28 5.17
N ASN A 47 -19.53 -14.36 6.34
CA ASN A 47 -20.70 -15.21 6.53
C ASN A 47 -21.83 -14.82 5.57
N LYS A 48 -22.16 -13.52 5.51
CA LYS A 48 -23.19 -13.00 4.60
C LYS A 48 -22.77 -13.11 3.14
N LEU A 49 -21.49 -12.90 2.84
CA LEU A 49 -20.96 -13.01 1.49
C LEU A 49 -21.08 -14.44 0.95
N PHE A 50 -20.64 -15.44 1.70
CA PHE A 50 -20.70 -16.82 1.25
C PHE A 50 -22.13 -17.36 1.25
N ASP A 51 -23.00 -16.90 2.14
CA ASP A 51 -24.43 -17.19 2.07
C ASP A 51 -25.03 -16.68 0.75
N LEU A 52 -24.79 -15.40 0.42
CA LEU A 52 -25.24 -14.80 -0.84
C LEU A 52 -24.71 -15.53 -2.08
N ILE A 53 -23.41 -15.86 -2.08
CA ILE A 53 -22.75 -16.51 -3.23
C ILE A 53 -23.23 -17.96 -3.39
N ASN A 54 -23.34 -18.72 -2.30
CA ASN A 54 -23.62 -20.15 -2.38
C ASN A 54 -25.11 -20.46 -2.55
N HIS A 55 -26.00 -19.60 -2.05
CA HIS A 55 -27.44 -19.88 -2.06
C HIS A 55 -28.22 -19.00 -3.04
N ASN A 56 -27.80 -17.75 -3.26
CA ASN A 56 -28.65 -16.77 -3.94
C ASN A 56 -28.07 -16.27 -5.27
N THR A 57 -26.85 -16.68 -5.64
CA THR A 57 -26.15 -16.13 -6.81
C THR A 57 -25.66 -17.22 -7.75
N SER A 58 -25.99 -17.11 -9.04
CA SER A 58 -25.48 -18.04 -10.04
C SER A 58 -23.96 -17.89 -10.23
N LYS A 59 -23.26 -19.00 -10.50
CA LYS A 59 -21.82 -18.98 -10.82
C LYS A 59 -21.48 -18.04 -11.98
N ARG A 60 -22.37 -17.91 -12.97
CA ARG A 60 -22.21 -16.97 -14.10
C ARG A 60 -22.24 -15.52 -13.63
N THR A 61 -23.15 -15.17 -12.73
CA THR A 61 -23.23 -13.82 -12.16
C THR A 61 -21.94 -13.47 -11.41
N VAL A 62 -21.43 -14.39 -10.58
CA VAL A 62 -20.16 -14.20 -9.87
C VAL A 62 -19.00 -14.01 -10.85
N ALA A 63 -18.90 -14.86 -11.88
CA ALA A 63 -17.86 -14.74 -12.90
C ALA A 63 -17.92 -13.42 -13.67
N ASN A 64 -19.11 -12.97 -14.05
CA ASN A 64 -19.32 -11.67 -14.71
C ASN A 64 -18.90 -10.51 -13.81
N TYR A 65 -19.25 -10.57 -12.52
CA TYR A 65 -18.85 -9.56 -11.55
C TYR A 65 -17.32 -9.50 -11.41
N LEU A 66 -16.66 -10.64 -11.24
CA LEU A 66 -15.19 -10.70 -11.17
C LEU A 66 -14.53 -10.18 -12.44
N GLY A 67 -15.02 -10.59 -13.62
CA GLY A 67 -14.53 -10.09 -14.91
C GLY A 67 -14.71 -8.58 -15.06
N TRP A 68 -15.85 -8.04 -14.61
CA TRP A 68 -16.09 -6.60 -14.58
C TRP A 68 -15.12 -5.87 -13.64
N ARG A 69 -14.83 -6.42 -12.45
CA ARG A 69 -13.86 -5.84 -11.52
C ARG A 69 -12.45 -5.79 -12.13
N VAL A 70 -12.04 -6.83 -12.86
CA VAL A 70 -10.77 -6.86 -13.59
C VAL A 70 -10.75 -5.83 -14.72
N MET A 71 -11.82 -5.73 -15.51
CA MET A 71 -11.91 -4.71 -16.57
C MET A 71 -11.80 -3.30 -15.98
N LEU A 72 -12.49 -3.01 -14.88
CA LEU A 72 -12.40 -1.72 -14.19
C LEU A 72 -11.00 -1.40 -13.67
N SER A 73 -10.21 -2.41 -13.26
CA SER A 73 -8.85 -2.16 -12.76
C SER A 73 -7.85 -1.82 -13.86
N VAL A 74 -8.12 -2.19 -15.12
CA VAL A 74 -7.18 -2.00 -16.24
C VAL A 74 -7.68 -1.01 -17.31
N VAL A 75 -8.90 -0.50 -17.18
CA VAL A 75 -9.56 0.33 -18.21
C VAL A 75 -8.76 1.58 -18.60
N TRP A 76 -7.99 2.14 -17.67
CA TRP A 76 -7.14 3.31 -17.91
C TRP A 76 -5.93 3.03 -18.78
N ASP A 77 -5.50 1.77 -18.84
CA ASP A 77 -4.34 1.31 -19.60
C ASP A 77 -4.70 0.79 -21.00
N LEU A 78 -5.99 0.88 -21.36
CA LEU A 78 -6.51 0.55 -22.67
C LEU A 78 -6.55 1.78 -23.58
N ASP A 79 -6.94 1.56 -24.83
CA ASP A 79 -7.10 2.64 -25.80
C ASP A 79 -8.25 3.60 -25.44
N THR A 80 -8.27 4.74 -26.13
CA THR A 80 -9.19 5.86 -25.86
C THR A 80 -10.66 5.44 -25.84
N ARG A 81 -11.09 4.44 -26.63
CA ARG A 81 -12.50 4.00 -26.67
C ARG A 81 -12.98 3.52 -25.30
N PHE A 82 -12.12 2.80 -24.57
CA PHE A 82 -12.44 2.29 -23.24
C PHE A 82 -12.39 3.40 -22.20
N ARG A 83 -11.37 4.28 -22.27
CA ARG A 83 -11.23 5.42 -21.36
C ARG A 83 -12.39 6.39 -21.46
N GLU A 84 -12.87 6.69 -22.66
CA GLU A 84 -14.02 7.58 -22.88
C GLU A 84 -15.31 7.04 -22.23
N ILE A 85 -15.57 5.73 -22.37
CA ILE A 85 -16.71 5.08 -21.72
C ILE A 85 -16.60 5.21 -20.20
N TYR A 86 -15.40 4.95 -19.66
CA TYR A 86 -15.17 5.05 -18.22
C TYR A 86 -15.24 6.50 -17.69
N ASN A 87 -14.80 7.47 -18.49
CA ASN A 87 -14.91 8.89 -18.17
C ASN A 87 -16.38 9.32 -18.06
N LYS A 88 -17.28 8.82 -18.92
CA LYS A 88 -18.73 9.07 -18.79
C LYS A 88 -19.26 8.59 -17.44
N TYR A 89 -18.86 7.38 -17.02
CA TYR A 89 -19.21 6.84 -15.71
C TYR A 89 -18.65 7.69 -14.55
N ARG A 90 -17.37 8.08 -14.61
CA ARG A 90 -16.75 8.94 -13.58
C ARG A 90 -17.36 10.33 -13.53
N ASN A 91 -17.80 10.88 -14.66
CA ASN A 91 -18.45 12.19 -14.69
C ASN A 91 -19.76 12.16 -13.89
N VAL A 92 -20.54 11.07 -14.00
CA VAL A 92 -21.75 10.89 -13.19
C VAL A 92 -21.42 10.77 -11.70
N LEU A 93 -20.35 10.06 -11.34
CA LEU A 93 -19.98 9.86 -9.93
C LEU A 93 -19.34 11.08 -9.25
N TYR A 94 -18.46 11.77 -9.96
CA TYR A 94 -17.57 12.77 -9.37
C TYR A 94 -17.78 14.18 -9.94
N GLY A 95 -18.68 14.36 -10.92
CA GLY A 95 -18.92 15.65 -11.57
C GLY A 95 -17.72 16.17 -12.37
N THR A 96 -16.74 15.32 -12.70
CA THR A 96 -15.53 15.72 -13.43
C THR A 96 -15.55 15.18 -14.85
N SER A 97 -15.48 16.08 -15.83
CA SER A 97 -15.64 15.76 -17.25
C SER A 97 -14.33 15.67 -18.04
N VAL A 98 -13.19 16.01 -17.43
CA VAL A 98 -11.92 16.17 -18.17
C VAL A 98 -10.91 15.09 -17.76
N GLU A 99 -10.55 14.24 -18.71
CA GLU A 99 -9.42 13.34 -18.59
C GLU A 99 -8.16 14.16 -18.31
N LYS A 100 -7.37 13.77 -17.30
CA LYS A 100 -6.09 14.43 -17.04
C LYS A 100 -5.23 14.38 -18.30
N SER A 101 -4.42 15.42 -18.54
CA SER A 101 -3.49 15.42 -19.66
C SER A 101 -2.63 14.16 -19.63
N ARG A 102 -2.39 13.54 -20.80
CA ARG A 102 -1.74 12.23 -20.91
C ARG A 102 -0.42 12.17 -20.13
N TRP A 103 0.40 13.21 -20.22
CA TRP A 103 1.68 13.26 -19.50
C TRP A 103 1.50 13.17 -17.98
N ARG A 104 0.45 13.79 -17.40
CA ARG A 104 0.19 13.71 -15.95
C ARG A 104 -0.20 12.30 -15.54
N SER A 105 -1.04 11.64 -16.34
CA SER A 105 -1.43 10.24 -16.12
C SER A 105 -0.23 9.31 -16.24
N CYS A 106 0.62 9.50 -17.25
CA CYS A 106 1.85 8.73 -17.42
C CYS A 106 2.84 8.95 -16.26
N THR A 107 3.04 10.21 -15.82
CA THR A 107 3.91 10.50 -14.68
C THR A 107 3.37 9.87 -13.39
N ALA A 108 2.06 9.93 -13.15
CA ALA A 108 1.45 9.29 -11.99
C ALA A 108 1.60 7.76 -12.02
N LEU A 109 1.41 7.13 -13.18
CA LEU A 109 1.58 5.69 -13.35
C LEU A 109 3.03 5.24 -13.14
N VAL A 110 4.00 5.97 -13.69
CA VAL A 110 5.42 5.67 -13.43
C VAL A 110 5.73 5.86 -11.94
N GLY A 111 5.20 6.92 -11.32
CA GLY A 111 5.33 7.16 -9.89
C GLY A 111 4.74 6.04 -9.00
N SER A 112 3.68 5.34 -9.44
CA SER A 112 3.10 4.24 -8.65
C SER A 112 3.90 2.94 -8.70
N TYR A 113 4.75 2.73 -9.71
CA TYR A 113 5.57 1.53 -9.84
C TYR A 113 7.06 1.76 -9.61
N PHE A 114 7.53 2.99 -9.79
CA PHE A 114 8.93 3.39 -9.73
C PHE A 114 9.09 4.61 -8.83
N ASP A 115 8.38 4.60 -7.71
CA ASP A 115 8.25 5.66 -6.71
C ASP A 115 9.60 6.21 -6.24
N LEU A 116 10.56 5.35 -5.87
CA LEU A 116 11.88 5.76 -5.42
C LEU A 116 12.75 6.32 -6.56
N ALA A 117 12.58 5.81 -7.79
CA ALA A 117 13.33 6.30 -8.95
C ALA A 117 12.84 7.69 -9.36
N VAL A 118 11.51 7.88 -9.43
CA VAL A 118 10.89 9.20 -9.64
C VAL A 118 11.24 10.13 -8.47
N GLY A 119 11.20 9.63 -7.24
CA GLY A 119 11.61 10.33 -6.03
C GLY A 119 13.04 10.87 -6.12
N LYS A 120 13.99 10.05 -6.58
CA LYS A 120 15.37 10.48 -6.81
C LYS A 120 15.45 11.64 -7.80
N LEU A 121 14.79 11.52 -8.95
CA LEU A 121 14.78 12.59 -9.97
C LEU A 121 14.14 13.88 -9.46
N TYR A 122 13.13 13.77 -8.61
CA TYR A 122 12.49 14.91 -7.96
C TYR A 122 13.45 15.57 -6.98
N VAL A 123 14.01 14.80 -6.04
CA VAL A 123 14.97 15.28 -5.02
C VAL A 123 16.16 15.98 -5.66
N ASP A 124 16.79 15.37 -6.66
CA ASP A 124 17.95 15.94 -7.37
C ASP A 124 17.63 17.30 -8.01
N ARG A 125 16.37 17.58 -8.36
CA ARG A 125 15.95 18.83 -9.02
C ARG A 125 15.43 19.89 -8.07
N THR A 126 14.74 19.50 -6.99
CA THR A 126 13.95 20.44 -6.18
C THR A 126 14.42 20.53 -4.74
N PHE A 127 15.07 19.50 -4.21
CA PHE A 127 15.43 19.46 -2.79
C PHE A 127 16.70 20.29 -2.54
N ARG A 128 16.52 21.47 -1.92
CA ARG A 128 17.64 22.39 -1.65
C ARG A 128 18.50 21.88 -0.52
N ASN A 129 19.81 22.09 -0.65
CA ASN A 129 20.77 21.83 0.42
C ASN A 129 20.39 22.59 1.71
N GLY A 130 20.47 21.94 2.87
CA GLY A 130 20.06 22.52 4.16
C GLY A 130 18.58 22.34 4.53
N SER A 131 17.72 21.89 3.62
CA SER A 131 16.28 21.75 3.91
C SER A 131 15.98 20.58 4.85
N ARG A 132 16.76 19.50 4.77
CA ARG A 132 16.60 18.32 5.65
C ARG A 132 16.98 18.67 7.08
N GLU A 133 18.07 19.41 7.24
CA GLU A 133 18.61 19.85 8.54
C GLU A 133 17.64 20.80 9.23
N LYS A 134 17.10 21.80 8.52
CA LYS A 134 16.07 22.70 9.07
C LYS A 134 14.79 21.98 9.48
N ALA A 135 14.37 20.98 8.70
CA ALA A 135 13.20 20.18 9.04
C ALA A 135 13.47 19.31 10.28
N GLU A 136 14.67 18.75 10.42
CA GLU A 136 15.07 17.98 11.60
C GLU A 136 15.11 18.85 12.87
N GLU A 137 15.63 20.08 12.77
CA GLU A 137 15.62 21.07 13.85
C GLU A 137 14.17 21.38 14.27
N MET A 138 13.31 21.74 13.30
CA MET A 138 11.90 22.01 13.57
C MET A 138 11.17 20.83 14.24
N ILE A 139 11.41 19.59 13.78
CA ILE A 139 10.79 18.41 14.39
C ILE A 139 11.33 18.16 15.81
N THR A 140 12.60 18.47 16.05
CA THR A 140 13.20 18.40 17.39
C THR A 140 12.58 19.41 18.33
N ASP A 141 12.37 20.64 17.89
CA ASP A 141 11.71 21.68 18.67
C ASP A 141 10.26 21.30 19.00
N ILE A 142 9.52 20.81 18.00
CA ILE A 142 8.14 20.32 18.19
C ILE A 142 8.10 19.16 19.19
N SER A 143 9.03 18.22 19.08
CA SER A 143 9.10 17.07 20.00
C SER A 143 9.40 17.51 21.43
N THR A 144 10.28 18.50 21.60
CA THR A 144 10.65 19.03 22.91
C THR A 144 9.48 19.78 23.54
N ALA A 145 8.81 20.65 22.78
CA ALA A 145 7.62 21.36 23.24
C ALA A 145 6.47 20.39 23.60
N PHE A 146 6.27 19.34 22.78
CA PHE A 146 5.27 18.30 23.09
C PHE A 146 5.57 17.61 24.42
N LEU A 147 6.83 17.24 24.68
CA LEU A 147 7.22 16.60 25.94
C LEU A 147 7.04 17.52 27.15
N ASP A 148 7.33 18.80 26.99
CA ASP A 148 7.14 19.79 28.07
C ASP A 148 5.65 19.92 28.44
N ILE A 149 4.79 20.13 27.45
CA ILE A 149 3.33 20.20 27.63
C ILE A 149 2.79 18.89 28.24
N LEU A 150 3.23 17.74 27.73
CA LEU A 150 2.79 16.43 28.20
C LEU A 150 3.10 16.23 29.70
N LEU A 151 4.27 16.66 30.15
CA LEU A 151 4.70 16.42 31.52
C LEU A 151 4.16 17.49 32.48
N ASN A 152 4.22 18.76 32.08
CA ASN A 152 4.04 19.90 32.99
C ASN A 152 2.66 20.56 32.91
N GLU A 153 1.96 20.49 31.78
CA GLU A 153 0.69 21.20 31.56
C GLU A 153 -0.53 20.26 31.40
N THR A 154 -0.30 18.97 31.19
CA THR A 154 -1.37 18.02 30.90
C THR A 154 -2.02 17.47 32.17
N ASP A 155 -3.16 18.03 32.58
CA ASP A 155 -3.81 17.65 33.86
C ASP A 155 -4.79 16.47 33.76
N TRP A 156 -5.20 16.10 32.55
CA TRP A 156 -6.20 15.03 32.34
C TRP A 156 -5.58 13.61 32.31
N MET A 157 -4.25 13.50 32.27
CA MET A 157 -3.51 12.24 32.29
C MET A 157 -2.91 11.98 33.67
N ASP A 158 -3.09 10.76 34.19
CA ASP A 158 -2.38 10.33 35.39
C ASP A 158 -0.86 10.19 35.15
N SER A 159 -0.10 10.06 36.24
CA SER A 159 1.36 10.00 36.19
C SER A 159 1.88 8.78 35.44
N GLU A 160 1.17 7.65 35.49
CA GLU A 160 1.59 6.41 34.84
C GLU A 160 1.41 6.51 33.32
N ALA A 161 0.25 7.00 32.87
CA ALA A 161 -0.04 7.27 31.46
C ALA A 161 0.94 8.30 30.86
N LYS A 162 1.34 9.33 31.62
CA LYS A 162 2.36 10.30 31.19
C LYS A 162 3.72 9.66 30.91
N VAL A 163 4.13 8.68 31.72
CA VAL A 163 5.39 7.94 31.50
C VAL A 163 5.33 7.17 30.20
N PHE A 164 4.26 6.40 29.96
CA PHE A 164 4.10 5.65 28.71
C PHE A 164 4.02 6.56 27.47
N ALA A 165 3.31 7.69 27.56
CA ALA A 165 3.23 8.65 26.47
C ALA A 165 4.60 9.30 26.16
N ARG A 166 5.40 9.59 27.20
CA ARG A 166 6.77 10.08 27.03
C ARG A 166 7.66 9.04 26.33
N GLU A 167 7.62 7.79 26.77
CA GLU A 167 8.39 6.71 26.15
C GLU A 167 8.03 6.55 24.67
N LYS A 168 6.73 6.57 24.35
CA LYS A 168 6.25 6.51 22.96
C LYS A 168 6.74 7.70 22.14
N ALA A 169 6.65 8.92 22.68
CA ALA A 169 7.07 10.13 21.97
C ALA A 169 8.58 10.12 21.66
N LEU A 170 9.40 9.65 22.60
CA LEU A 170 10.85 9.50 22.41
C LEU A 170 11.20 8.38 21.42
N ALA A 171 10.34 7.38 21.27
CA ALA A 171 10.55 6.26 20.34
C ALA A 171 10.13 6.57 18.89
N ILE A 172 9.55 7.74 18.61
CA ILE A 172 9.12 8.11 17.25
C ILE A 172 10.34 8.19 16.32
N SER A 173 10.37 7.29 15.33
CA SER A 173 11.37 7.32 14.25
C SER A 173 10.97 8.33 13.18
N ARG A 174 11.91 9.20 12.80
CA ARG A 174 11.70 10.30 11.85
C ARG A 174 12.23 9.91 10.48
N LYS A 175 11.46 10.20 9.42
CA LYS A 175 11.83 10.00 8.02
C LYS A 175 11.59 11.29 7.26
N ILE A 176 12.66 11.99 6.87
CA ILE A 176 12.59 13.35 6.32
C ILE A 176 13.14 13.38 4.90
N GLY A 177 12.31 13.82 3.96
CA GLY A 177 12.70 14.02 2.56
C GLY A 177 12.73 12.72 1.76
N TYR A 178 13.75 11.90 1.95
CA TYR A 178 13.97 10.68 1.16
C TYR A 178 14.84 9.64 1.88
N PRO A 179 14.72 8.34 1.55
CA PRO A 179 15.64 7.32 2.03
C PRO A 179 17.00 7.45 1.34
N ASP A 180 18.09 7.26 2.08
CA ASP A 180 19.44 7.31 1.51
C ASP A 180 19.68 6.23 0.44
N MET A 181 18.88 5.15 0.44
CA MET A 181 18.95 4.07 -0.57
C MET A 181 18.76 4.54 -2.01
N ILE A 182 18.12 5.70 -2.25
CA ILE A 182 17.92 6.23 -3.61
C ILE A 182 19.24 6.55 -4.33
N TYR A 183 20.33 6.72 -3.57
CA TYR A 183 21.67 6.95 -4.10
C TYR A 183 22.54 5.68 -4.15
N ASN A 184 22.00 4.53 -3.73
CA ASN A 184 22.67 3.24 -3.84
C ASN A 184 22.12 2.46 -5.05
N ASN A 185 22.89 2.46 -6.15
CA ASN A 185 22.50 1.81 -7.40
C ASN A 185 22.20 0.31 -7.24
N THR A 186 22.96 -0.40 -6.39
CA THR A 186 22.76 -1.83 -6.14
C THR A 186 21.43 -2.06 -5.41
N ALA A 187 21.15 -1.27 -4.37
CA ALA A 187 19.89 -1.36 -3.64
C ALA A 187 18.69 -1.01 -4.53
N MET A 188 18.81 0.02 -5.38
CA MET A 188 17.77 0.41 -6.34
C MET A 188 17.52 -0.68 -7.39
N ALA A 189 18.56 -1.29 -7.95
CA ALA A 189 18.43 -2.38 -8.90
C ALA A 189 17.75 -3.62 -8.28
N GLN A 190 18.10 -3.95 -7.04
CA GLN A 190 17.44 -5.02 -6.28
C GLN A 190 15.97 -4.68 -5.99
N HIS A 191 15.69 -3.44 -5.57
CA HIS A 191 14.34 -2.98 -5.26
C HIS A 191 13.42 -3.05 -6.48
N PHE A 192 13.91 -2.76 -7.69
CA PHE A 192 13.13 -2.87 -8.93
C PHE A 192 13.31 -4.20 -9.67
N ASN A 193 13.94 -5.20 -9.07
CA ASN A 193 14.14 -6.49 -9.72
C ASN A 193 12.80 -7.12 -10.15
N GLY A 194 12.78 -7.65 -11.38
CA GLY A 194 11.61 -8.25 -12.04
C GLY A 194 10.66 -7.27 -12.72
N THR A 195 10.80 -5.95 -12.49
CA THR A 195 9.95 -4.94 -13.15
C THR A 195 10.31 -4.79 -14.64
N MET A 196 9.37 -4.24 -15.41
CA MET A 196 9.50 -4.03 -16.86
C MET A 196 9.17 -2.59 -17.24
N ALA A 197 9.96 -2.05 -18.18
CA ALA A 197 9.74 -0.75 -18.80
C ALA A 197 10.09 -0.81 -20.30
N ASN A 198 9.23 -1.47 -21.09
CA ASN A 198 9.35 -1.52 -22.54
C ASN A 198 8.58 -0.35 -23.19
N GLU A 199 9.22 0.39 -24.09
CA GLU A 199 8.64 1.58 -24.73
C GLU A 199 7.40 1.29 -25.59
N THR A 200 7.26 0.08 -26.13
CA THR A 200 6.15 -0.28 -27.04
C THR A 200 5.05 -1.12 -26.39
N GLU A 201 5.28 -1.64 -25.19
CA GLU A 201 4.40 -2.63 -24.54
C GLU A 201 3.76 -2.09 -23.23
N HIS A 202 3.06 -0.95 -23.31
CA HIS A 202 2.43 -0.29 -22.15
C HIS A 202 1.61 -1.25 -21.27
N PHE A 203 0.66 -1.97 -21.87
CA PHE A 203 -0.23 -2.86 -21.13
C PHE A 203 0.53 -4.00 -20.45
N GLN A 204 1.55 -4.53 -21.12
CA GLN A 204 2.40 -5.58 -20.58
C GLN A 204 3.24 -5.08 -19.39
N ASN A 205 3.78 -3.86 -19.48
CA ASN A 205 4.48 -3.22 -18.36
C ASN A 205 3.57 -3.15 -17.12
N VAL A 206 2.34 -2.68 -17.28
CA VAL A 206 1.36 -2.55 -16.18
C VAL A 206 1.07 -3.90 -15.54
N LEU A 207 0.79 -4.93 -16.35
CA LEU A 207 0.48 -6.27 -15.84
C LEU A 207 1.68 -6.91 -15.11
N ILE A 208 2.88 -6.81 -15.68
CA ILE A 208 4.10 -7.37 -15.07
C ILE A 208 4.43 -6.62 -13.79
N ASN A 209 4.44 -5.30 -13.81
CA ASN A 209 4.77 -4.49 -12.63
C ASN A 209 3.75 -4.73 -11.51
N SER A 210 2.45 -4.78 -11.82
CA SER A 210 1.42 -5.14 -10.82
C SER A 210 1.67 -6.51 -10.20
N ARG A 211 2.03 -7.51 -11.01
CA ARG A 211 2.34 -8.86 -10.52
C ARG A 211 3.59 -8.85 -9.63
N VAL A 212 4.66 -8.18 -10.05
CA VAL A 212 5.93 -8.11 -9.30
C VAL A 212 5.70 -7.48 -7.93
N TRP A 213 4.98 -6.36 -7.87
CA TRP A 213 4.69 -5.68 -6.61
C TRP A 213 3.77 -6.49 -5.70
N ALA A 214 2.73 -7.13 -6.25
CA ALA A 214 1.89 -8.04 -5.48
C ALA A 214 2.70 -9.21 -4.91
N GLN A 215 3.58 -9.82 -5.70
CA GLN A 215 4.45 -10.91 -5.25
C GLN A 215 5.46 -10.47 -4.19
N LYS A 216 6.05 -9.28 -4.32
CA LYS A 216 6.94 -8.72 -3.29
C LYS A 216 6.19 -8.53 -1.98
N SER A 217 5.02 -7.91 -2.00
CA SER A 217 4.20 -7.70 -0.81
C SER A 217 3.84 -9.01 -0.10
N VAL A 218 3.50 -10.06 -0.86
CA VAL A 218 3.17 -11.37 -0.26
C VAL A 218 4.41 -12.07 0.30
N ARG A 219 5.60 -11.86 -0.27
CA ARG A 219 6.86 -12.44 0.24
C ARG A 219 7.27 -11.84 1.59
N GLU A 220 6.89 -10.60 1.88
CA GLU A 220 7.16 -9.95 3.16
C GLU A 220 6.52 -10.66 4.35
N LEU A 221 5.58 -11.59 4.13
CA LEU A 221 4.93 -12.39 5.18
C LEU A 221 5.92 -13.11 6.11
N ARG A 222 7.11 -13.48 5.63
CA ARG A 222 8.14 -14.15 6.44
C ARG A 222 9.36 -13.28 6.73
N ASP A 223 9.39 -12.07 6.17
CA ASP A 223 10.48 -11.14 6.42
C ASP A 223 10.26 -10.43 7.76
N PRO A 224 11.32 -10.17 8.53
CA PRO A 224 11.20 -9.32 9.70
C PRO A 224 10.76 -7.92 9.29
N PHE A 225 10.04 -7.25 10.19
CA PHE A 225 9.65 -5.86 9.97
C PHE A 225 10.88 -4.96 9.79
N ASP A 226 11.01 -4.37 8.60
CA ASP A 226 12.09 -3.48 8.26
C ASP A 226 11.72 -2.03 8.61
N LYS A 227 12.25 -1.55 9.74
CA LYS A 227 12.05 -0.18 10.22
C LYS A 227 12.61 0.87 9.26
N THR A 228 13.49 0.51 8.33
CA THR A 228 14.07 1.45 7.36
C THR A 228 13.13 1.74 6.20
N LYS A 229 12.18 0.85 5.87
CA LYS A 229 11.23 1.01 4.75
C LYS A 229 10.33 2.24 4.86
N TRP A 230 10.30 3.04 3.81
CA TRP A 230 9.45 4.21 3.73
C TRP A 230 8.04 3.83 3.30
N ALA A 231 7.04 4.44 3.92
CA ALA A 231 5.63 4.22 3.56
C ALA A 231 5.18 5.10 2.37
N THR A 232 5.99 6.10 2.00
CA THR A 232 5.62 7.17 1.09
C THR A 232 6.76 7.45 0.12
N SER A 233 6.43 7.92 -1.08
CA SER A 233 7.43 8.31 -2.08
C SER A 233 8.04 9.68 -1.73
N PRO A 234 9.33 9.93 -2.04
CA PRO A 234 9.92 11.26 -1.93
C PRO A 234 9.26 12.34 -2.81
N ALA A 235 8.50 11.94 -3.83
CA ALA A 235 7.83 12.86 -4.78
C ALA A 235 6.34 13.08 -4.45
N GLU A 236 5.91 12.82 -3.22
CA GLU A 236 4.54 13.05 -2.76
C GLU A 236 4.40 14.33 -1.94
N VAL A 237 3.22 14.95 -2.03
CA VAL A 237 2.85 16.12 -1.22
C VAL A 237 1.92 15.66 -0.10
N LEU A 238 2.48 15.09 0.96
CA LEU A 238 1.78 14.63 2.16
C LEU A 238 2.74 14.46 3.34
N PHE A 239 2.18 14.28 4.54
CA PHE A 239 2.90 13.70 5.68
C PHE A 239 2.14 12.44 6.14
N PHE A 240 2.86 11.48 6.71
CA PHE A 240 2.31 10.20 7.12
C PHE A 240 2.81 9.80 8.50
N VAL A 241 1.94 9.18 9.29
CA VAL A 241 2.26 8.62 10.60
C VAL A 241 1.85 7.15 10.59
N SER A 242 2.80 6.28 10.91
CA SER A 242 2.54 4.86 11.14
C SER A 242 2.68 4.58 12.63
N SER A 243 1.65 3.99 13.23
CA SER A 243 1.64 3.56 14.63
C SER A 243 1.69 2.05 14.75
#